data_AF-A0AAJ1MGP0-F1
#
_entry.id   AF-A0AAJ1MGP0-F1
#
_cell.length_a   1.000
_cell.length_b   1.000
_cell.length_c   1.000
_cell.angle_alpha   90.00
_cell.angle_beta   90.00
_cell.angle_gamma   90.00
#
_symmetry.space_group_name_H-M   'P 1'
#
loop_
_entity.id
_entity.type
_entity.pdbx_description
1 polymer ?
#
loop_
_entity_poly.entity_id
_entity_poly.type
_entity_poly.pdbx_seq_one_letter_code
_entity_poly.pdbx_strand_id
1 'polypeptide(L)' 'MIRFPLGIYEALWNSAQNEGRSFNAEILHRLAQTLGEDFAAEQPAAQPVLAEMLAQMREQTGLLRELVELARDAANPD' A
#
# COMPACT_ATOMS: atom_id res chain seq x y z
N MET A 1 10.08 10.74 5.91
CA MET A 1 9.98 10.84 4.44
C MET A 1 11.09 9.99 3.84
N ILE A 2 10.73 8.98 3.04
CA ILE A 2 11.71 8.11 2.39
C ILE A 2 12.43 8.93 1.31
N ARG A 3 13.76 8.89 1.28
CA ARG A 3 14.57 9.57 0.26
C ARG A 3 15.03 8.56 -0.78
N PHE A 4 14.82 8.88 -2.05
CA PHE A 4 15.27 8.06 -3.17
C PHE A 4 16.38 8.78 -3.95
N PRO A 5 17.35 8.04 -4.52
CA PRO A 5 18.25 8.56 -5.54
C PRO A 5 17.46 9.19 -6.70
N LEU A 6 17.99 10.26 -7.31
CA LEU A 6 17.26 11.06 -8.31
C LEU A 6 16.73 10.22 -9.47
N GLY A 7 17.53 9.29 -10.01
CA GLY A 7 17.07 8.42 -11.11
C GLY A 7 15.93 7.48 -10.72
N ILE A 8 15.87 7.03 -9.46
CA ILE A 8 14.77 6.20 -8.95
C ILE A 8 13.53 7.08 -8.74
N TYR A 9 13.72 8.28 -8.17
CA TYR A 9 12.64 9.24 -7.97
C TYR A 9 11.96 9.62 -9.29
N GLU A 10 12.73 9.98 -10.32
CA GLU A 10 12.19 10.38 -11.63
C GLU A 10 11.43 9.23 -12.30
N ALA A 11 11.97 8.01 -12.27
CA ALA A 11 11.30 6.84 -12.82
C ALA A 11 9.96 6.56 -12.12
N LEU A 12 9.95 6.62 -10.78
CA LEU A 12 8.74 6.44 -9.98
C LEU A 12 7.72 7.57 -10.23
N TRP A 13 8.19 8.81 -10.33
CA TRP A 13 7.34 9.97 -10.56
C TRP A 13 6.65 9.87 -11.91
N ASN A 14 7.40 9.60 -12.98
CA ASN A 14 6.86 9.44 -14.33
C ASN A 14 5.87 8.27 -14.41
N SER A 15 6.18 7.16 -13.75
CA SER A 15 5.26 6.02 -13.64
C SER A 15 3.94 6.41 -12.97
N ALA A 16 4.02 7.10 -11.83
CA ALA A 16 2.85 7.56 -11.09
C ALA A 16 1.96 8.48 -11.95
N GLN A 17 2.56 9.41 -12.70
CA GLN A 17 1.84 10.30 -13.62
C GLN A 17 1.16 9.53 -14.75
N ASN A 18 1.87 8.59 -15.39
CA ASN A 18 1.33 7.79 -16.50
C ASN A 18 0.15 6.91 -16.08
N GLU A 19 0.19 6.42 -14.84
CA GLU A 19 -0.82 5.53 -14.26
C GLU A 19 -1.95 6.29 -13.51
N GLY A 20 -1.87 7.63 -13.45
CA GLY A 20 -2.85 8.46 -12.73
C GLY A 20 -2.85 8.22 -11.21
N ARG A 21 -1.74 7.74 -10.64
CA ARG A 21 -1.59 7.43 -9.21
C ARG A 21 -0.86 8.55 -8.47
N SER A 22 -1.15 8.69 -7.18
CA SER A 22 -0.29 9.51 -6.31
C SER A 22 1.09 8.86 -6.18
N PHE A 23 2.13 9.67 -5.94
CA PHE A 23 3.50 9.17 -5.81
C PHE A 23 3.63 8.09 -4.71
N ASN A 24 2.95 8.28 -3.57
CA ASN A 24 2.92 7.27 -2.51
C ASN A 24 2.18 6.00 -2.93
N ALA A 25 1.08 6.11 -3.67
CA ALA A 25 0.35 4.95 -4.17
C ALA A 25 1.19 4.14 -5.17
N GLU A 26 1.99 4.81 -6.00
CA GLU A 26 2.90 4.15 -6.94
C GLU A 26 4.07 3.44 -6.23
N ILE A 27 4.63 4.03 -5.17
CA ILE A 27 5.65 3.37 -4.33
C ILE A 27 5.06 2.07 -3.73
N LEU A 28 3.87 2.15 -3.15
CA LEU A 28 3.21 0.99 -2.54
C LEU A 28 2.87 -0.08 -3.57
N HIS A 29 2.41 0.33 -4.76
CA HIS A 29 2.10 -0.58 -5.85
C HIS A 29 3.33 -1.38 -6.28
N ARG A 30 4.47 -0.72 -6.51
CA ARG A 30 5.71 -1.39 -6.93
C ARG A 30 6.29 -2.29 -5.85
N LEU A 31 6.23 -1.88 -4.58
CA LEU A 31 6.63 -2.74 -3.47
C LEU A 31 5.76 -4.01 -3.41
N ALA A 32 4.44 -3.87 -3.57
CA ALA A 32 3.54 -5.01 -3.61
C ALA A 32 3.78 -5.90 -4.84
N GLN A 33 4.08 -5.31 -6.00
CA GLN A 33 4.42 -6.04 -7.22
C GLN A 33 5.70 -6.85 -7.04
N THR A 34 6.80 -6.23 -6.61
CA THR A 34 8.08 -6.92 -6.39
C THR A 34 7.95 -8.03 -5.36
N LEU A 35 7.29 -7.77 -4.23
CA LEU A 35 7.01 -8.83 -3.25
C LEU A 35 6.18 -9.96 -3.87
N GLY A 36 5.12 -9.64 -4.62
CA GLY A 36 4.30 -10.65 -5.29
C GLY A 36 5.08 -11.50 -6.29
N GLU A 37 5.96 -10.88 -7.09
CA GLU A 37 6.82 -11.55 -8.07
C GLU A 37 7.89 -12.43 -7.39
N ASP A 38 8.55 -11.93 -6.35
CA ASP A 38 9.56 -12.67 -5.59
C ASP A 38 8.93 -13.88 -4.87
N PHE A 39 7.77 -13.68 -4.22
CA PHE A 39 7.02 -14.78 -3.62
C PHE A 39 6.53 -15.79 -4.67
N ALA A 40 6.11 -15.35 -5.85
CA ALA A 40 5.73 -16.23 -6.94
C ALA A 40 6.88 -17.11 -7.42
N ALA A 41 8.09 -16.54 -7.50
CA ALA A 41 9.27 -17.20 -8.01
C ALA A 41 9.88 -18.16 -6.99
N GLU A 42 9.99 -17.75 -5.73
CA GLU A 42 10.70 -18.51 -4.70
C GLU A 42 9.79 -19.47 -3.93
N GLN A 43 8.53 -19.09 -3.68
CA GLN A 43 7.59 -19.88 -2.88
C GLN A 43 6.16 -19.79 -3.45
N PRO A 44 5.88 -20.40 -4.61
CA PRO A 44 4.56 -20.33 -5.25
C PRO A 44 3.41 -20.75 -4.33
N ALA A 45 3.66 -21.73 -3.47
CA ALA A 45 2.68 -22.24 -2.50
C ALA A 45 2.35 -21.24 -1.37
N ALA A 46 3.14 -20.17 -1.19
CA ALA A 46 2.91 -19.13 -0.19
C ALA A 46 1.99 -18.01 -0.69
N GLN A 47 1.73 -17.92 -2.00
CA GLN A 47 0.83 -16.88 -2.54
C GLN A 47 -0.58 -16.85 -1.91
N PRO A 48 -1.24 -18.00 -1.64
CA PRO A 48 -2.54 -17.98 -0.99
C PRO A 48 -2.48 -17.38 0.42
N VAL A 49 -1.44 -17.73 1.19
CA VAL A 49 -1.22 -17.22 2.55
C VAL A 49 -0.91 -15.73 2.51
N LEU A 50 -0.09 -15.27 1.57
CA LEU A 50 0.22 -13.85 1.39
C LEU A 50 -1.04 -13.05 1.02
N ALA A 51 -1.88 -13.58 0.13
CA ALA A 51 -3.14 -12.95 -0.24
C ALA A 51 -4.09 -12.82 0.96
N GLU A 52 -4.18 -13.85 1.79
CA GLU A 52 -4.99 -13.84 3.00
C GLU A 52 -4.46 -12.86 4.06
N MET A 53 -3.14 -12.82 4.27
CA MET A 53 -2.50 -11.84 5.15
C MET A 53 -2.76 -10.40 4.68
N LEU A 54 -2.65 -10.13 3.37
CA LEU A 54 -2.93 -8.80 2.81
C LEU A 54 -4.41 -8.42 2.95
N ALA A 55 -5.32 -9.38 2.82
CA ALA A 55 -6.75 -9.16 3.05
C ALA A 55 -7.03 -8.80 4.51
N GLN A 56 -6.47 -9.54 5.46
CA GLN A 56 -6.59 -9.25 6.90
C GLN A 56 -6.03 -7.87 7.25
N MET A 57 -4.87 -7.50 6.69
CA MET A 57 -4.30 -6.17 6.92
C MET A 57 -5.20 -5.03 6.39
N ARG A 58 -5.88 -5.24 5.26
CA ARG A 58 -6.85 -4.26 4.74
C ARG A 58 -8.06 -4.10 5.65
N GLU A 59 -8.58 -5.21 6.16
CA GLU A 59 -9.70 -5.21 7.10
C GLU A 59 -9.34 -4.45 8.40
N GLN A 60 -8.18 -4.75 8.99
CA GLN A 60 -7.68 -4.04 10.16
C GLN A 60 -7.50 -2.53 9.91
N THR A 61 -7.00 -2.15 8.73
CA THR A 61 -6.87 -0.74 8.34
C THR A 61 -8.23 -0.05 8.21
N GLY A 62 -9.25 -0.77 7.71
CA GLY A 62 -10.63 -0.28 7.65
C GLY A 62 -11.21 0.00 9.04
N LEU A 63 -11.09 -0.97 9.95
CA LEU A 63 -11.54 -0.83 11.34
C LEU A 63 -10.85 0.34 12.05
N LEU A 64 -9.55 0.52 11.83
CA LEU A 64 -8.82 1.67 12.39
C LEU A 64 -9.34 3.01 11.85
N ARG A 65 -9.71 3.08 10.57
CA ARG A 65 -10.32 4.30 10.00
C ARG A 65 -11.67 4.59 10.64
N GLU A 66 -12.52 3.58 10.78
CA GLU A 66 -13.84 3.71 11.43
C GLU A 66 -13.71 4.19 12.88
N LEU A 67 -12.74 3.64 13.63
CA LEU A 67 -12.47 4.08 15.00
C LEU A 67 -12.01 5.55 15.07
N VAL A 68 -11.19 5.99 14.11
CA VAL A 68 -10.74 7.39 14.03
C VAL A 68 -11.90 8.32 13.67
N GLU A 69 -12.77 7.92 12.75
CA GLU A 69 -13.98 8.67 12.38
C GLU A 69 -14.92 8.79 13.58
N LEU A 70 -15.20 7.69 14.27
CA LEU A 70 -16.01 7.69 15.49
C LEU A 70 -15.43 8.58 16.59
N ALA A 71 -14.11 8.52 16.81
CA ALA A 71 -13.44 9.36 17.79
C ALA A 71 -13.53 10.85 17.42
N ARG A 72 -13.47 11.17 16.13
CA ARG A 72 -13.61 12.54 15.62
C ARG A 72 -15.03 13.07 15.83
N ASP A 73 -16.04 12.27 15.52
CA ASP A 73 -17.45 12.63 15.71
C ASP A 73 -17.78 12.81 17.20
N ALA A 74 -17.24 11.94 18.06
CA ALA A 74 -17.38 12.07 19.51
C ALA A 74 -16.66 13.31 20.08
N ALA A 75 -15.57 13.75 19.46
CA ALA A 75 -14.82 14.94 19.88
C ALA A 75 -15.44 16.26 19.39
N ASN A 76 -16.26 16.23 18.33
CA ASN A 76 -17.04 17.37 17.84
C ASN A 76 -18.53 17.02 17.80
N PRO A 77 -19.19 16.88 18.97
CA PRO A 77 -20.63 16.76 19.00
C PRO A 77 -21.26 18.09 18.57
N ASP A 78 -22.26 18.03 17.70
CA ASP A 78 -23.10 19.19 17.32
C ASP A 78 -23.72 19.89 18.55
#